data_AF-A0A3M1NW33-F1
#
_entry.id   AF-A0A3M1NW33-F1
#
_cell.length_a   1.000
_cell.length_b   1.000
_cell.length_c   1.000
_cell.angle_alpha   90.00
_cell.angle_beta   90.00
_cell.angle_gamma   90.00
#
_symmetry.space_group_name_H-M   'P 1'
#
loop_
_entity.id
_entity.type
_entity.pdbx_description
1 polymer ?
#
loop_
_entity_poly.entity_id
_entity_poly.type
_entity_poly.pdbx_seq_one_letter_code
_entity_poly.pdbx_strand_id
1 'polypeptide(L)'
;KGAKRIPALMAVMSVWALTMHWFDFHWIAMPVLHPEHAGFHWLDFTCWLGLFGLTMGLCYYRLSRHSLVPQRDPYLQKSIHFVNA
;
A
#
# COMPACT_ATOMS: atom_id res chain seq x y z
N LYS A 1 -1.23 -24.94 -6.00
CA LYS A 1 -1.50 -24.17 -4.75
C LYS A 1 -0.17 -23.55 -4.31
N GLY A 2 0.10 -22.25 -4.50
CA GLY A 2 1.48 -21.78 -4.28
C GLY A 2 1.65 -20.25 -4.19
N ALA A 3 1.46 -19.53 -5.29
CA ALA A 3 1.83 -18.11 -5.37
C ALA A 3 1.19 -17.22 -4.28
N LYS A 4 -0.13 -17.34 -4.04
CA LYS A 4 -0.88 -16.50 -3.08
C LYS A 4 -0.54 -16.72 -1.60
N ARG A 5 0.25 -17.74 -1.26
CA ARG A 5 0.64 -18.05 0.14
C ARG A 5 2.12 -17.77 0.41
N ILE A 6 2.87 -17.30 -0.59
CA ILE A 6 4.28 -16.94 -0.41
C ILE A 6 4.33 -15.47 0.00
N PRO A 7 4.69 -15.15 1.26
CA PRO A 7 4.63 -13.78 1.76
C PRO A 7 5.58 -12.84 1.01
N ALA A 8 6.76 -13.33 0.61
CA ALA A 8 7.72 -12.55 -0.18
C ALA A 8 7.13 -12.15 -1.55
N LEU A 9 6.47 -13.08 -2.25
CA LEU A 9 5.82 -12.78 -3.52
C LEU A 9 4.67 -11.80 -3.33
N MET A 10 3.84 -11.97 -2.30
CA MET A 10 2.77 -11.03 -1.99
C MET A 10 3.30 -9.63 -1.65
N ALA A 11 4.42 -9.53 -0.92
CA ALA A 11 5.06 -8.24 -0.63
C ALA A 11 5.53 -7.55 -1.92
N VAL A 12 6.21 -8.28 -2.81
CA VAL A 12 6.64 -7.75 -4.12
C VAL A 12 5.43 -7.30 -4.96
N MET A 13 4.38 -8.12 -5.02
CA MET A 13 3.17 -7.80 -5.78
C MET A 13 2.41 -6.60 -5.19
N SER A 14 2.43 -6.40 -3.87
CA SER A 14 1.85 -5.22 -3.23
C SER A 14 2.60 -3.94 -3.62
N VAL A 15 3.94 -3.97 -3.62
CA VAL A 15 4.75 -2.84 -4.08
C VAL A 15 4.46 -2.55 -5.56
N TRP A 16 4.45 -3.59 -6.39
CA TRP A 16 4.10 -3.48 -7.81
C TRP A 16 2.73 -2.86 -8.05
N ALA A 17 1.71 -3.32 -7.29
CA ALA A 17 0.35 -2.79 -7.39
C ALA A 17 0.28 -1.30 -7.02
N LEU A 18 0.99 -0.88 -5.97
CA LEU A 18 1.07 0.53 -5.57
C LEU A 18 1.75 1.39 -6.65
N THR A 19 2.83 0.88 -7.26
CA THR A 19 3.51 1.56 -8.36
C THR A 19 2.58 1.69 -9.58
N MET A 20 1.90 0.62 -9.96
CA MET A 20 0.93 0.66 -11.07
C MET A 20 -0.23 1.60 -10.80
N HIS A 21 -0.69 1.68 -9.56
CA HIS A 21 -1.73 2.62 -9.17
C HIS A 21 -1.29 4.09 -9.32
N TRP A 22 -0.03 4.40 -9.05
CA TRP A 22 0.53 5.72 -9.34
C TRP A 22 0.52 6.02 -10.84
N PHE A 23 0.91 5.05 -11.69
CA PHE A 23 0.86 5.22 -13.15
C PHE A 23 -0.58 5.44 -13.65
N ASP A 24 -1.56 4.70 -13.12
CA ASP A 24 -2.98 4.86 -13.47
C ASP A 24 -3.48 6.28 -13.18
N PHE A 25 -3.17 6.81 -11.99
CA PHE A 25 -3.50 8.20 -11.66
C PHE A 25 -2.78 9.21 -12.53
N HIS A 26 -1.48 9.01 -12.79
CA HIS A 26 -0.70 9.90 -13.64
C HIS A 26 -1.27 9.93 -15.06
N TRP A 27 -1.66 8.78 -15.60
CA TRP A 27 -2.25 8.66 -16.93
C TRP A 27 -3.58 9.41 -17.05
N ILE A 28 -4.39 9.43 -15.99
CA ILE A 28 -5.67 10.15 -15.99
C ILE A 28 -5.47 11.66 -15.77
N ALA A 29 -4.55 12.05 -14.89
CA ALA A 29 -4.36 13.46 -14.51
C ALA A 29 -3.57 14.27 -15.56
N MET A 30 -2.49 13.71 -16.10
CA MET A 30 -1.60 14.42 -17.02
C MET A 30 -2.25 14.99 -18.28
N PRO A 31 -3.13 14.28 -19.02
CA PRO A 31 -3.74 14.84 -20.22
C PRO A 31 -4.64 16.05 -19.94
N VAL A 32 -5.14 16.20 -18.72
CA VAL A 32 -5.92 17.37 -18.30
C VAL A 32 -5.03 18.56 -17.96
N LEU A 33 -3.88 18.31 -17.33
CA LEU A 33 -2.92 19.34 -16.90
C LEU A 33 -2.05 19.86 -18.05
N HIS A 34 -1.62 18.97 -18.93
CA HIS A 34 -0.72 19.28 -20.05
C HIS A 34 -1.17 18.55 -21.33
N PRO A 35 -2.12 19.14 -22.09
CA PRO A 35 -2.64 18.54 -23.32
C PRO A 35 -1.60 18.42 -24.44
N GLU A 36 -0.62 19.33 -24.45
CA GLU A 36 0.36 19.50 -25.53
C GLU A 36 1.65 18.68 -25.30
N HIS A 37 1.98 18.37 -24.04
CA HIS A 37 3.23 17.70 -23.67
C HIS A 37 2.98 16.71 -22.53
N ALA A 38 3.24 15.43 -22.76
CA ALA A 38 3.28 14.41 -21.71
C ALA A 38 4.53 14.62 -20.84
N GLY A 39 4.50 15.63 -19.97
CA GLY A 39 5.63 16.01 -19.13
C GLY A 39 5.65 15.22 -17.83
N PHE A 40 6.56 14.24 -17.73
CA PHE A 40 6.92 13.68 -16.43
C PHE A 40 7.81 14.67 -15.69
N HIS A 41 7.39 15.13 -14.50
CA HIS A 41 8.20 15.98 -13.66
C HIS A 41 8.63 15.26 -12.38
N TRP A 42 9.86 15.50 -11.92
CA TRP A 42 10.39 14.88 -10.70
C TRP A 42 9.51 15.14 -9.45
N LEU A 43 8.80 16.27 -9.44
CA LEU A 43 7.86 16.63 -8.37
C LEU A 43 6.67 15.67 -8.28
N ASP A 44 6.21 15.06 -9.39
CA ASP A 44 5.07 14.15 -9.37
C ASP A 44 5.40 12.89 -8.56
N PHE A 45 6.63 12.40 -8.71
CA PHE A 45 7.12 11.24 -8.00
C PHE A 45 7.46 11.56 -6.54
N THR A 46 8.16 12.67 -6.26
CA THR A 46 8.52 13.02 -4.88
C THR A 46 7.33 13.46 -4.04
N CYS A 47 6.33 14.10 -4.63
CA CYS A 47 5.06 14.42 -3.97
C CYS A 47 4.33 13.14 -3.54
N TRP A 48 4.20 12.18 -4.46
CA TRP A 48 3.58 10.89 -4.15
C TRP A 48 4.35 10.15 -3.05
N LEU A 49 5.68 10.07 -3.16
CA LEU A 49 6.51 9.42 -2.13
C LEU A 49 6.43 10.14 -0.77
N GLY A 50 6.36 11.47 -0.77
CA GLY A 50 6.21 12.27 0.45
C GLY A 50 4.87 12.03 1.16
N LEU A 51 3.77 12.00 0.40
CA LEU A 51 2.44 11.68 0.94
C LEU A 51 2.35 10.23 1.43
N PHE A 52 2.92 9.28 0.68
CA PHE A 52 3.00 7.89 1.10
C PHE A 52 3.84 7.72 2.38
N GLY A 53 4.98 8.40 2.47
CA GLY A 53 5.83 8.41 3.66
C GLY A 53 5.13 9.02 4.87
N LEU A 54 4.41 10.13 4.70
CA LEU A 54 3.65 10.78 5.77
C LEU A 54 2.53 9.88 6.29
N THR A 55 1.76 9.27 5.38
CA THR A 55 0.67 8.35 5.75
C THR A 55 1.19 7.11 6.45
N MET A 56 2.24 6.47 5.92
CA MET A 56 2.90 5.35 6.59
C MET A 56 3.47 5.75 7.95
N GLY A 57 4.14 6.89 8.06
CA GLY A 57 4.68 7.41 9.32
C GLY A 57 3.60 7.61 10.37
N LEU A 58 2.46 8.21 9.99
CA LEU A 58 1.32 8.38 10.88
C LEU A 58 0.69 7.02 11.26
N CYS A 59 0.58 6.08 10.32
CA CYS A 59 0.11 4.73 10.60
C CYS A 59 1.01 4.04 11.64
N TYR A 60 2.32 4.03 11.44
CA TYR A 60 3.28 3.45 12.39
C TYR A 60 3.24 4.15 13.75
N TYR A 61 3.13 5.49 13.77
CA TYR A 61 2.97 6.24 15.01
C TYR A 61 1.71 5.83 15.79
N ARG A 62 0.59 5.55 15.10
CA ARG A 62 -0.62 5.08 15.77
C ARG A 62 -0.49 3.62 16.23
N LEU A 63 0.11 2.78 15.40
CA LEU A 63 0.33 1.36 15.70
C LEU A 63 1.30 1.17 16.87
N SER A 64 2.28 2.05 17.08
CA SER A 64 3.22 1.95 18.21
C SER A 64 2.60 2.32 19.56
N ARG A 65 1.49 3.06 19.57
CA ARG A 65 0.83 3.54 20.79
C ARG A 65 -0.22 2.58 21.35
N HIS A 66 -0.55 1.52 20.61
CA HIS A 66 -1.56 0.54 20.99
C HIS A 66 -1.07 -0.88 20.77
N SER A 67 -1.73 -1.86 21.39
CA SER A 67 -1.40 -3.27 21.14
C SER A 67 -1.76 -3.65 19.70
N LEU A 68 -0.79 -4.22 18.97
CA LEU A 68 -0.96 -4.69 17.59
C LEU A 68 -1.93 -5.88 17.46
N VAL A 69 -2.07 -6.66 18.55
CA VAL A 69 -2.95 -7.82 18.60
C VAL A 69 -4.12 -7.51 19.55
N PRO A 70 -5.37 -7.75 19.15
CA PRO A 70 -6.53 -7.44 19.99
C PRO A 70 -6.63 -8.42 21.17
N GLN A 71 -6.10 -8.03 22.33
CA GLN A 71 -5.97 -8.90 23.52
C GLN A 71 -7.29 -9.41 24.12
N ARG A 72 -8.41 -8.70 23.89
CA ARG A 72 -9.72 -9.02 24.49
C ARG A 72 -10.75 -9.51 23.47
N ASP A 73 -10.31 -9.91 22.29
CA ASP A 73 -11.22 -10.43 21.26
C ASP A 73 -11.57 -11.92 21.52
N PRO A 74 -12.85 -12.27 21.76
CA PRO A 74 -13.29 -13.67 21.96
C PRO A 74 -12.97 -14.60 20.78
N TYR A 75 -12.83 -14.06 19.57
CA TYR A 75 -12.59 -14.85 18.35
C TYR A 75 -11.10 -14.99 18.00
N LEU A 76 -10.19 -14.35 18.74
CA LEU A 76 -8.75 -14.34 18.43
C LEU A 76 -8.17 -15.75 18.28
N GLN A 77 -8.49 -16.66 19.22
CA GLN A 77 -7.99 -18.03 19.19
C GLN A 77 -8.47 -18.80 17.95
N LYS A 78 -9.74 -18.60 17.55
CA LYS A 78 -10.28 -19.23 16.34
C LYS A 78 -9.58 -18.72 15.07
N SER A 79 -9.25 -17.44 15.02
CA SER A 79 -8.57 -16.82 13.87
C SER A 79 -7.11 -17.27 13.74
N ILE A 80 -6.39 -17.44 14.86
CA ILE A 80 -4.99 -17.92 14.84
C ILE A 80 -4.91 -19.38 14.39
N HIS A 81 -5.85 -20.22 14.82
CA HIS A 81 -5.90 -21.64 14.45
C HIS A 81 -6.58 -21.91 13.10
N PHE A 82 -7.03 -20.88 12.38
CA PHE A 82 -7.71 -21.04 11.11
C PHE A 82 -6.78 -21.57 10.02
N VAL A 83 -7.17 -22.68 9.39
CA VAL A 83 -6.47 -23.26 8.23
C VAL A 83 -7.45 -23.30 7.06
N ASN A 84 -7.14 -22.55 6.00
CA ASN A 84 -7.93 -22.55 4.77
C ASN A 84 -7.65 -23.82 3.94
N ALA A 85 -8.67 -24.66 3.73
CA ALA A 85 -8.61 -25.96 3.03
C ALA A 85 -8.21 -25.85 1.53
#